data_AF-A0A180EVF7-F1
#
_entry.id   AF-A0A180EVF7-F1
#
_cell.length_a   1.000
_cell.length_b   1.000
_cell.length_c   1.000
_cell.angle_alpha   90.00
_cell.angle_beta   90.00
_cell.angle_gamma   90.00
#
_symmetry.space_group_name_H-M   'P 1'
#
loop_
_entity.id
_entity.type
_entity.pdbx_description
1 polymer ?
#
loop_
_entity_poly.entity_id
_entity_poly.type
_entity_poly.pdbx_seq_one_letter_code
_entity_poly.pdbx_strand_id
1 'polypeptide(L)'
;MEVKKWINRAMAWVGVFIITPVAVSLLTDFFREKPVFETAANAIRWFICYDIKLWKVAVVFVLILIAVSVIAERKKEKEREKERENNALLKKPAFYNYTYDDIDGIGWEWGWVQGQDGRWGVYNLMPVCPRHKSPLIDGRFDKSGKYVCSRSPQCGYSIEWDMIDEGKARMRIWDNARKMSRAPQMVNPDF
;
A
#
# COMPACT_ATOMS: atom_id res chain seq x y z
N MET A 1 -13.68 -5.12 -6.21
CA MET A 1 -15.10 -5.21 -6.59
C MET A 1 -15.31 -5.80 -8.00
N GLU A 2 -14.39 -5.59 -8.94
CA GLU A 2 -14.53 -6.04 -10.35
C GLU A 2 -14.40 -7.56 -10.56
N VAL A 3 -13.56 -8.25 -9.79
CA VAL A 3 -13.37 -9.71 -9.92
C VAL A 3 -14.64 -10.50 -9.60
N LYS A 4 -15.45 -10.06 -8.62
CA LYS A 4 -16.76 -10.68 -8.32
C LYS A 4 -17.74 -10.54 -9.48
N LYS A 5 -17.71 -9.40 -10.19
CA LYS A 5 -18.55 -9.19 -11.39
C LYS A 5 -18.11 -10.10 -12.54
N TRP A 6 -16.81 -10.33 -12.72
CA TRP A 6 -16.30 -11.23 -13.76
C TRP A 6 -16.63 -12.71 -13.49
N ILE A 7 -16.47 -13.15 -12.23
CA ILE A 7 -16.82 -14.52 -11.82
C ILE A 7 -18.33 -14.78 -11.95
N ASN A 8 -19.18 -13.83 -11.56
CA ASN A 8 -20.64 -13.98 -11.72
C ASN A 8 -21.05 -14.01 -13.20
N ARG A 9 -20.39 -13.23 -14.07
CA ARG A 9 -20.61 -13.34 -15.52
C ARG A 9 -20.14 -14.69 -16.05
N ALA A 10 -18.97 -15.16 -15.66
CA ALA A 10 -18.47 -16.47 -16.09
C ALA A 10 -19.38 -17.62 -15.64
N MET A 11 -19.88 -17.59 -14.39
CA MET A 11 -20.87 -18.58 -13.91
C MET A 11 -22.20 -18.50 -14.65
N ALA A 12 -22.66 -17.30 -15.04
CA ALA A 12 -23.85 -17.15 -15.87
C ALA A 12 -23.66 -17.77 -17.26
N TRP A 13 -22.48 -17.58 -17.88
CA TRP A 13 -22.17 -18.20 -19.18
C TRP A 13 -22.07 -19.72 -19.10
N VAL A 14 -21.43 -20.28 -18.05
CA VAL A 14 -21.37 -21.74 -17.84
C VAL A 14 -22.76 -22.33 -17.59
N GLY A 15 -23.60 -21.64 -16.81
CA GLY A 15 -25.00 -22.03 -16.59
C GLY A 15 -25.79 -22.07 -17.90
N VAL A 16 -25.64 -21.06 -18.75
CA VAL A 16 -26.30 -21.05 -20.07
C VAL A 16 -25.77 -22.18 -20.96
N PHE A 17 -24.47 -22.44 -21.02
CA PHE A 17 -23.91 -23.48 -21.88
C PHE A 17 -24.27 -24.91 -21.46
N ILE A 18 -24.53 -25.17 -20.17
CA ILE A 18 -24.90 -26.51 -19.69
C ILE A 18 -26.43 -26.68 -19.63
N ILE A 19 -27.16 -25.68 -19.16
CA ILE A 19 -28.61 -25.77 -18.96
C ILE A 19 -29.36 -25.67 -20.29
N THR A 20 -28.90 -24.84 -21.22
CA THR A 20 -29.62 -24.62 -22.49
C THR A 20 -29.68 -25.88 -23.36
N PRO A 21 -28.59 -26.65 -23.58
CA PRO A 21 -28.69 -27.90 -24.35
C PRO A 21 -29.57 -28.95 -23.69
N VAL A 22 -29.56 -29.03 -22.35
CA VAL A 22 -30.39 -29.97 -21.59
C VAL A 22 -31.86 -29.57 -21.70
N ALA A 23 -32.17 -28.28 -21.51
CA ALA A 23 -33.53 -27.76 -21.64
C ALA A 23 -34.07 -27.87 -23.07
N VAL A 24 -33.24 -27.58 -24.08
CA VAL A 24 -33.60 -27.75 -25.50
C VAL A 24 -33.82 -29.23 -25.82
N SER A 25 -32.98 -30.14 -25.29
CA SER A 25 -33.15 -31.58 -25.47
C SER A 25 -34.45 -32.09 -24.84
N LEU A 26 -34.76 -31.64 -23.61
CA LEU A 26 -36.00 -31.98 -22.91
C LEU A 26 -37.24 -31.42 -23.63
N LEU A 27 -37.15 -30.20 -24.18
CA LEU A 27 -38.23 -29.61 -24.98
C LEU A 27 -38.42 -30.37 -26.30
N THR A 28 -37.34 -30.73 -27.00
CA THR A 28 -37.44 -31.52 -28.24
C THR A 28 -37.96 -32.94 -27.99
N ASP A 29 -37.71 -33.52 -26.82
CA ASP A 29 -38.25 -34.82 -26.41
C ASP A 29 -39.74 -34.72 -26.03
N PHE A 30 -40.15 -33.64 -25.36
CA PHE A 30 -41.55 -33.39 -25.02
C PHE A 30 -42.43 -33.21 -26.27
N PHE A 31 -41.92 -32.55 -27.31
CA PHE A 31 -42.65 -32.36 -28.58
C PHE A 31 -42.63 -33.57 -29.52
N ARG A 32 -41.82 -34.60 -29.25
CA ARG A 32 -41.65 -35.77 -30.14
C ARG A 32 -42.24 -37.07 -29.60
N GLU A 33 -42.93 -37.05 -28.46
CA GLU A 33 -43.56 -38.23 -27.82
C GLU A 33 -42.59 -39.43 -27.62
N LYS A 34 -41.28 -39.15 -27.54
CA LYS A 34 -40.26 -40.15 -27.24
C LYS A 34 -40.08 -40.26 -25.72
N PRO A 35 -39.63 -41.41 -25.19
CA PRO A 35 -39.38 -41.52 -23.76
C PRO A 35 -38.36 -40.46 -23.34
N VAL A 36 -38.73 -39.63 -22.35
CA VAL A 36 -38.12 -38.35 -21.90
C VAL A 36 -36.64 -38.48 -21.43
N PHE A 37 -36.03 -39.64 -21.61
CA PHE A 37 -34.67 -39.93 -21.19
C PHE A 37 -33.81 -40.61 -22.26
N GLU A 38 -34.36 -41.02 -23.41
CA GLU A 38 -33.53 -41.71 -24.43
C GLU A 38 -32.59 -40.74 -25.17
N THR A 39 -33.02 -39.52 -25.45
CA THR A 39 -32.18 -38.54 -26.17
C THR A 39 -31.12 -37.94 -25.25
N ALA A 40 -31.48 -37.68 -23.98
CA ALA A 40 -30.52 -37.29 -22.94
C ALA A 40 -29.52 -38.40 -22.63
N ALA A 41 -29.97 -39.65 -22.51
CA ALA A 41 -29.09 -40.80 -22.33
C ALA A 41 -28.19 -41.03 -23.55
N ASN A 42 -28.69 -40.84 -24.77
CA ASN A 42 -27.85 -40.90 -25.98
C ASN A 42 -26.87 -39.74 -26.09
N ALA A 43 -27.20 -38.52 -25.66
CA ALA A 43 -26.27 -37.39 -25.62
C ALA A 43 -25.16 -37.61 -24.58
N ILE A 44 -25.50 -38.13 -23.40
CA ILE A 44 -24.54 -38.53 -22.36
C ILE A 44 -23.69 -39.72 -22.86
N ARG A 45 -24.31 -40.70 -23.52
CA ARG A 45 -23.61 -41.83 -24.15
C ARG A 45 -22.70 -41.36 -25.28
N TRP A 46 -23.06 -40.32 -26.02
CA TRP A 46 -22.22 -39.70 -27.05
C TRP A 46 -21.00 -39.00 -26.43
N PHE A 47 -21.19 -38.33 -25.29
CA PHE A 47 -20.10 -37.76 -24.49
C PHE A 47 -19.18 -38.83 -23.88
N ILE A 48 -19.74 -39.98 -23.45
CA ILE A 48 -18.99 -41.10 -22.86
C ILE A 48 -18.32 -41.98 -23.94
N CYS A 49 -18.90 -42.10 -25.14
CA CYS A 49 -18.36 -42.86 -26.28
C CYS A 49 -17.35 -42.07 -27.11
N TYR A 50 -17.13 -40.78 -26.82
CA TYR A 50 -15.98 -40.07 -27.37
C TYR A 50 -14.72 -40.67 -26.72
N ASP A 51 -13.88 -41.31 -27.52
CA ASP A 51 -12.61 -41.95 -27.13
C ASP A 51 -11.54 -40.90 -26.74
N ILE A 52 -11.95 -39.85 -26.04
CA ILE A 52 -11.06 -38.99 -25.30
C ILE A 52 -10.66 -39.79 -24.09
N LYS A 53 -9.50 -40.44 -24.20
CA LYS A 53 -8.89 -41.17 -23.09
C LYS A 53 -9.00 -40.31 -21.83
N LEU A 54 -9.80 -40.73 -20.85
CA LEU A 54 -10.20 -39.98 -19.64
C LEU A 54 -9.02 -39.28 -18.94
N TRP A 55 -7.82 -39.86 -19.04
CA TRP A 55 -6.59 -39.27 -18.53
C TRP A 55 -6.24 -37.91 -19.16
N LYS A 56 -6.56 -37.64 -20.43
CA LYS A 56 -6.33 -36.33 -21.07
C LYS A 56 -7.18 -35.23 -20.43
N VAL A 57 -8.44 -35.54 -20.12
CA VAL A 57 -9.36 -34.60 -19.43
C VAL A 57 -8.87 -34.35 -18.00
N ALA A 58 -8.43 -35.41 -17.30
CA ALA A 58 -7.86 -35.28 -15.96
C ALA A 58 -6.60 -34.40 -15.95
N VAL A 59 -5.70 -34.57 -16.92
CA VAL A 59 -4.48 -33.74 -17.04
C VAL A 59 -4.82 -32.27 -17.27
N VAL A 60 -5.76 -31.96 -18.15
CA VAL A 60 -6.20 -30.57 -18.39
C VAL A 60 -6.82 -29.97 -17.12
N PHE A 61 -7.63 -30.73 -16.39
CA PHE A 61 -8.25 -30.26 -15.15
C PHE A 61 -7.20 -29.97 -14.06
N VAL A 62 -6.19 -30.83 -13.90
CA VAL A 62 -5.08 -30.60 -12.97
C VAL A 62 -4.28 -29.35 -13.33
N LEU A 63 -4.01 -29.12 -14.62
CA LEU A 63 -3.32 -27.91 -15.08
C LEU A 63 -4.13 -26.64 -14.78
N ILE A 64 -5.46 -26.68 -14.93
CA ILE A 64 -6.34 -25.55 -14.57
C ILE A 64 -6.29 -25.29 -13.05
N LEU A 65 -6.32 -26.33 -12.21
CA LEU A 65 -6.22 -26.18 -10.76
C LEU A 65 -4.89 -25.54 -10.33
N ILE A 66 -3.77 -25.94 -10.96
CA ILE A 66 -2.45 -25.35 -10.72
C ILE A 66 -2.42 -23.89 -11.17
N ALA A 67 -2.96 -23.57 -12.35
CA ALA A 67 -3.02 -22.19 -12.81
C ALA A 67 -3.85 -21.30 -11.87
N VAL A 68 -4.99 -21.81 -11.39
CA VAL A 68 -5.86 -21.10 -10.44
C VAL A 68 -5.18 -20.92 -9.08
N SER A 69 -4.47 -21.92 -8.56
CA SER A 69 -3.75 -21.81 -7.28
C SER A 69 -2.65 -20.74 -7.34
N VAL A 70 -1.85 -20.74 -8.41
CA VAL A 70 -0.79 -19.75 -8.63
C VAL A 70 -1.36 -18.33 -8.75
N ILE A 71 -2.48 -18.15 -9.48
CA ILE A 71 -3.14 -16.84 -9.60
C ILE A 71 -3.70 -16.39 -8.24
N ALA A 72 -4.26 -17.31 -7.45
CA ALA A 72 -4.82 -17.01 -6.13
C ALA A 72 -3.73 -16.57 -5.13
N GLU A 73 -2.57 -17.23 -5.13
CA GLU A 73 -1.45 -16.85 -4.27
C GLU A 73 -0.90 -15.46 -4.62
N ARG A 74 -0.67 -15.18 -5.91
CA ARG A 74 -0.19 -13.86 -6.36
C ARG A 74 -1.18 -12.74 -6.00
N LYS A 75 -2.48 -13.03 -6.03
CA LYS A 75 -3.50 -12.06 -5.67
C LYS A 75 -3.51 -11.78 -4.16
N LYS A 76 -3.37 -12.82 -3.32
CA LYS A 76 -3.25 -12.66 -1.86
C LYS A 76 -2.03 -11.83 -1.48
N GLU A 77 -0.91 -12.01 -2.18
CA GLU A 77 0.31 -11.24 -1.94
C GLU A 77 0.11 -9.75 -2.25
N LYS A 78 -0.48 -9.42 -3.42
CA LYS A 78 -0.83 -8.04 -3.78
C LYS A 78 -1.84 -7.40 -2.82
N GLU A 79 -2.79 -8.17 -2.29
CA GLU A 79 -3.75 -7.66 -1.31
C GLU A 79 -3.06 -7.37 0.03
N ARG A 80 -2.16 -8.24 0.49
CA ARG A 80 -1.35 -8.01 1.71
C ARG A 80 -0.41 -6.81 1.57
N GLU A 81 0.16 -6.60 0.40
CA GLU A 81 1.03 -5.44 0.13
C GLU A 81 0.23 -4.13 0.19
N LYS A 82 -0.94 -4.08 -0.47
CA LYS A 82 -1.86 -2.93 -0.38
C LYS A 82 -2.37 -2.69 1.03
N GLU A 83 -2.63 -3.75 1.79
CA GLU A 83 -3.06 -3.64 3.18
C GLU A 83 -1.92 -3.12 4.08
N ARG A 84 -0.67 -3.54 3.84
CA ARG A 84 0.50 -2.98 4.53
C ARG A 84 0.70 -1.50 4.20
N GLU A 85 0.59 -1.12 2.93
CA GLU A 85 0.71 0.27 2.49
C GLU A 85 -0.40 1.15 3.09
N ASN A 86 -1.66 0.71 3.03
CA ASN A 86 -2.78 1.40 3.65
C ASN A 86 -2.65 1.49 5.17
N ASN A 87 -2.20 0.43 5.84
CA ASN A 87 -1.95 0.45 7.28
C ASN A 87 -0.76 1.35 7.65
N ALA A 88 0.27 1.45 6.82
CA ALA A 88 1.39 2.38 7.03
C ALA A 88 0.94 3.83 6.89
N LEU A 89 0.05 4.13 5.95
CA LEU A 89 -0.56 5.46 5.79
C LEU A 89 -1.48 5.80 6.97
N LEU A 90 -2.28 4.84 7.46
CA LEU A 90 -3.17 5.02 8.61
C LEU A 90 -2.43 5.09 9.97
N LYS A 91 -1.19 4.59 10.05
CA LYS A 91 -0.37 4.57 11.27
C LYS A 91 0.52 5.81 11.46
N LYS A 92 0.39 6.85 10.63
CA LYS A 92 1.17 8.07 10.86
C LYS A 92 0.68 8.74 12.15
N PRO A 93 1.57 8.94 13.14
CA PRO A 93 1.17 9.56 14.39
C PRO A 93 0.82 11.03 14.18
N ALA A 94 0.04 11.61 15.09
CA ALA A 94 -0.43 13.00 14.98
C ALA A 94 0.71 14.02 14.83
N PHE A 95 1.88 13.74 15.42
CA PHE A 95 3.06 14.60 15.33
C PHE A 95 3.80 14.50 13.98
N TYR A 96 3.42 13.59 13.07
CA TYR A 96 4.14 13.39 11.81
C TYR A 96 4.17 14.65 10.92
N ASN A 97 3.15 15.50 11.00
CA ASN A 97 3.09 16.77 10.27
C ASN A 97 3.73 17.94 11.04
N TYR A 98 4.19 17.72 12.27
CA TYR A 98 4.92 18.72 13.04
C TYR A 98 6.39 18.70 12.62
N THR A 99 6.73 19.50 11.63
CA THR A 99 8.05 19.56 10.98
C THR A 99 8.71 20.93 11.06
N TYR A 100 8.09 21.87 11.75
CA TYR A 100 8.58 23.25 11.91
C TYR A 100 8.16 23.80 13.27
N ASP A 101 9.06 24.51 13.93
CA ASP A 101 8.77 25.29 15.15
C ASP A 101 9.79 26.42 15.34
N ASP A 102 9.42 27.41 16.16
CA ASP A 102 10.31 28.46 16.63
C ASP A 102 10.80 28.11 18.05
N ILE A 103 12.10 27.88 18.18
CA ILE A 103 12.73 27.47 19.43
C ILE A 103 13.77 28.52 19.79
N ASP A 104 13.53 29.23 20.89
CA ASP A 104 14.37 30.32 21.38
C ASP A 104 14.58 31.45 20.34
N GLY A 105 13.58 31.75 19.51
CA GLY A 105 13.65 32.80 18.49
C GLY A 105 14.32 32.36 17.19
N ILE A 106 14.67 31.07 17.07
CA ILE A 106 15.26 30.47 15.89
C ILE A 106 14.23 29.51 15.29
N GLY A 107 13.90 29.72 14.02
CA GLY A 107 13.08 28.77 13.27
C GLY A 107 13.86 27.50 12.98
N TRP A 108 13.26 26.34 13.23
CA TRP A 108 13.83 25.03 12.94
C TRP A 108 12.90 24.25 12.02
N GLU A 109 13.48 23.51 11.08
CA GLU A 109 12.77 22.59 10.20
C GLU A 109 13.40 21.20 10.30
N TRP A 110 12.58 20.16 10.29
CA TRP A 110 13.04 18.77 10.35
C TRP A 110 12.05 17.81 9.70
N GLY A 111 12.51 16.59 9.44
CA GLY A 111 11.68 15.46 9.04
C GLY A 111 11.57 14.40 10.13
N TRP A 112 10.55 13.55 10.02
CA TRP A 112 10.41 12.35 10.85
C TRP A 112 10.82 11.12 10.06
N VAL A 113 11.64 10.28 10.68
CA VAL A 113 12.03 8.97 10.15
C VAL A 113 11.65 7.90 11.16
N GLN A 114 11.18 6.75 10.68
CA GLN A 114 10.93 5.58 11.53
C GLN A 114 12.07 4.59 11.36
N GLY A 115 12.73 4.24 12.47
CA GLY A 115 13.75 3.19 12.52
C GLY A 115 13.17 1.79 12.33
N GLN A 116 14.04 0.80 12.10
CA GLN A 116 13.64 -0.60 11.97
C GLN A 116 13.03 -1.18 13.26
N ASP A 117 13.36 -0.57 14.40
CA ASP A 117 12.78 -0.85 15.72
C ASP A 117 11.38 -0.23 15.92
N GLY A 118 10.85 0.46 14.90
CA GLY A 118 9.56 1.14 14.95
C GLY A 118 9.59 2.46 15.71
N ARG A 119 10.75 2.89 16.24
CA ARG A 119 10.89 4.16 16.94
C ARG A 119 11.02 5.31 15.94
N TRP A 120 10.42 6.45 16.27
CA TRP A 120 10.54 7.66 15.47
C TRP A 120 11.79 8.43 15.85
N GLY A 121 12.39 9.10 14.88
CA GLY A 121 13.56 9.95 15.04
C GLY A 121 13.41 11.25 14.26
N VAL A 122 14.09 12.28 14.71
CA VAL A 122 14.22 13.56 14.00
C VAL A 122 15.37 13.43 12.99
N TYR A 123 15.08 13.70 11.73
CA TYR A 123 16.03 13.67 10.63
C TYR A 123 16.14 15.06 9.98
N ASN A 124 17.33 15.39 9.46
CA ASN A 124 17.58 16.63 8.72
C ASN A 124 17.14 17.89 9.49
N LEU A 125 17.43 17.91 10.80
CA LEU A 125 17.16 19.06 11.64
C LEU A 125 18.06 20.21 11.22
N MET A 126 17.47 21.34 10.84
CA MET A 126 18.20 22.50 10.36
C MET A 126 17.54 23.80 10.82
N PRO A 127 18.35 24.82 11.15
CA PRO A 127 17.84 26.15 11.43
C PRO A 127 17.49 26.85 10.11
N VAL A 128 16.44 27.67 10.09
CA VAL A 128 15.93 28.34 8.89
C VAL A 128 15.92 29.85 9.01
N CYS A 129 16.08 30.50 7.87
CA CYS A 129 16.04 31.96 7.79
C CYS A 129 14.60 32.46 8.05
N PRO A 130 14.38 33.42 8.97
CA PRO A 130 13.05 33.93 9.29
C PRO A 130 12.39 34.67 8.12
N ARG A 131 13.19 35.25 7.22
CA ARG A 131 12.71 36.01 6.06
C ARG A 131 12.32 35.13 4.88
N HIS A 132 13.20 34.18 4.52
CA HIS A 132 13.06 33.39 3.29
C HIS A 132 12.56 31.97 3.52
N LYS A 133 12.43 31.55 4.78
CA LYS A 133 12.09 30.17 5.18
C LYS A 133 12.97 29.13 4.48
N SER A 134 14.21 29.53 4.16
CA SER A 134 15.21 28.70 3.53
C SER A 134 16.17 28.18 4.59
N PRO A 135 16.76 26.99 4.41
CA PRO A 135 17.79 26.49 5.31
C PRO A 135 18.93 27.49 5.45
N LEU A 136 19.41 27.64 6.67
CA LEU A 136 20.67 28.29 6.93
C LEU A 136 21.78 27.28 6.61
N ILE A 137 22.73 27.72 5.80
CA ILE A 137 23.89 26.94 5.41
C ILE A 137 25.10 27.43 6.20
N ASP A 138 26.04 26.52 6.38
CA ASP A 138 27.28 26.85 7.05
C ASP A 138 28.07 27.90 6.25
N GLY A 139 28.37 29.03 6.91
CA GLY A 139 29.14 30.13 6.34
C GLY A 139 30.62 29.85 6.15
N ARG A 140 31.13 28.64 6.47
CA ARG A 140 32.54 28.19 6.51
C ARG A 140 33.52 28.75 5.46
N PHE A 141 33.05 29.27 4.33
CA PHE A 141 33.86 30.02 3.37
C PHE A 141 34.37 31.38 3.90
N ASP A 142 33.79 31.93 4.97
CA ASP A 142 34.13 33.27 5.49
C ASP A 142 34.89 33.27 6.83
N LYS A 143 35.18 32.09 7.41
CA LYS A 143 35.80 31.92 8.75
C LYS A 143 35.08 32.69 9.88
N SER A 144 33.81 33.07 9.69
CA SER A 144 33.10 33.95 10.62
C SER A 144 32.46 33.21 11.80
N GLY A 145 32.40 31.88 11.76
CA GLY A 145 31.71 31.09 12.79
C GLY A 145 30.19 31.31 12.78
N LYS A 146 29.61 31.56 11.60
CA LYS A 146 28.18 31.89 11.43
C LYS A 146 27.50 30.95 10.44
N TYR A 147 26.22 30.71 10.68
CA TYR A 147 25.30 30.19 9.66
C TYR A 147 24.72 31.37 8.89
N VAL A 148 24.63 31.23 7.57
CA VAL A 148 24.13 32.26 6.67
C VAL A 148 22.93 31.75 5.90
N CYS A 149 22.02 32.64 5.55
CA CYS A 149 20.92 32.28 4.66
C CYS A 149 21.46 31.83 3.30
N SER A 150 20.95 30.72 2.76
CA SER A 150 21.34 30.21 1.43
C SER A 150 21.09 31.18 0.27
N ARG A 151 20.25 32.21 0.48
CA ARG A 151 20.03 33.33 -0.46
C ARG A 151 20.94 34.53 -0.22
N SER A 152 22.02 34.36 0.55
CA SER A 152 23.08 35.38 0.67
C SER A 152 23.71 35.64 -0.71
N PRO A 153 24.05 36.89 -1.08
CA PRO A 153 24.11 38.12 -0.27
C PRO A 153 22.79 38.88 -0.12
N GLN A 154 21.73 38.53 -0.87
CA GLN A 154 20.50 39.32 -0.95
C GLN A 154 19.72 39.40 0.37
N CYS A 155 19.86 38.39 1.23
CA CYS A 155 19.16 38.33 2.51
C CYS A 155 19.84 39.13 3.64
N GLY A 156 21.18 39.03 3.74
CA GLY A 156 21.97 39.58 4.85
C GLY A 156 21.71 38.96 6.23
N TYR A 157 20.88 37.91 6.36
CA TYR A 157 20.63 37.24 7.64
C TYR A 157 21.70 36.19 7.94
N SER A 158 22.28 36.28 9.14
CA SER A 158 23.21 35.31 9.70
C SER A 158 22.98 35.14 11.20
N ILE A 159 23.43 34.00 11.73
CA ILE A 159 23.38 33.67 13.15
C ILE A 159 24.69 33.01 13.55
N GLU A 160 25.15 33.28 14.77
CA GLU A 160 26.41 32.73 15.28
C GLU A 160 26.24 31.25 15.67
N TRP A 161 27.29 30.45 15.48
CA TRP A 161 27.23 29.00 15.74
C TRP A 161 26.95 28.67 17.21
N ASP A 162 27.43 29.50 18.13
CA ASP A 162 27.24 29.35 19.58
C ASP A 162 25.77 29.52 20.01
N MET A 163 24.95 30.21 19.21
CA MET A 163 23.52 30.33 19.42
C MET A 163 22.73 29.10 18.93
N ILE A 164 23.37 28.21 18.15
CA ILE A 164 22.74 27.03 17.59
C ILE A 164 23.03 25.82 18.46
N ASP A 165 22.06 25.43 19.27
CA ASP A 165 22.08 24.18 20.04
C ASP A 165 21.09 23.17 19.47
N GLU A 166 21.58 22.33 18.56
CA GLU A 166 20.79 21.24 17.97
C GLU A 166 20.27 20.26 19.01
N GLY A 167 21.03 19.98 20.07
CA GLY A 167 20.63 19.04 21.13
C GLY A 167 19.41 19.57 21.89
N LYS A 168 19.45 20.85 22.27
CA LYS A 168 18.32 21.53 22.90
C LYS A 168 17.11 21.61 21.97
N ALA A 169 17.32 21.91 20.69
CA ALA A 169 16.26 21.92 19.69
C ALA A 169 15.60 20.53 19.57
N ARG A 170 16.37 19.45 19.46
CA ARG A 170 15.86 18.06 19.43
C ARG A 170 15.01 17.75 20.65
N MET A 171 15.49 18.08 21.84
CA MET A 171 14.73 17.85 23.08
C MET A 171 13.39 18.59 23.09
N ARG A 172 13.38 19.86 22.68
CA ARG A 172 12.15 20.67 22.62
C ARG A 172 11.16 20.15 21.58
N ILE A 173 11.65 19.74 20.41
CA ILE A 173 10.84 19.10 19.37
C ILE A 173 10.18 17.85 19.93
N TRP A 174 10.93 16.99 20.63
CA TRP A 174 10.40 15.78 21.23
C TRP A 174 9.34 16.06 22.29
N ASP A 175 9.56 17.03 23.17
CA ASP A 175 8.58 17.42 24.19
C ASP A 175 7.29 17.93 23.56
N ASN A 176 7.38 18.74 22.49
CA ASN A 176 6.22 19.27 21.79
C ASN A 176 5.49 18.17 20.99
N ALA A 177 6.23 17.30 20.29
CA ALA A 177 5.68 16.13 19.60
C ALA A 177 4.94 15.20 20.57
N ARG A 178 5.47 14.99 21.78
CA ARG A 178 4.81 14.20 22.85
C ARG A 178 3.52 14.84 23.34
N LYS A 179 3.46 16.17 23.46
CA LYS A 179 2.21 16.89 23.83
C LYS A 179 1.13 16.74 22.76
N MET A 180 1.51 16.73 21.49
CA MET A 180 0.58 16.51 20.36
C MET A 180 0.07 15.07 20.29
N SER A 181 0.81 14.14 20.89
CA SER A 181 0.55 12.70 20.85
C SER A 181 0.22 12.17 22.23
N ARG A 182 -0.71 12.78 22.96
CA ARG A 182 -1.30 12.20 24.19
C ARG A 182 -2.08 10.88 23.96
N ALA A 183 -1.58 10.00 23.09
CA ALA A 183 -1.73 8.55 23.11
C ALA A 183 -0.33 7.93 23.35
N PRO A 184 -0.19 6.99 24.31
CA PRO A 184 1.11 6.58 24.84
C PRO A 184 1.88 5.76 23.80
N GLN A 185 3.09 6.19 23.43
CA GLN A 185 4.24 5.36 23.04
C GLN A 185 5.34 6.21 22.37
N MET A 186 6.09 7.00 23.15
CA MET A 186 7.37 7.55 22.66
C MET A 186 8.35 7.63 23.82
N VAL A 187 9.41 6.82 23.75
CA VAL A 187 10.57 6.84 24.66
C VAL A 187 11.72 7.49 23.92
N ASN A 188 12.36 8.47 24.57
CA ASN A 188 13.50 9.22 24.05
C ASN A 188 14.67 8.26 23.78
N PRO A 189 15.28 8.23 22.57
CA PRO A 189 16.39 7.32 22.28
C PRO A 189 17.75 7.72 22.90
N ASP A 190 17.83 8.83 23.65
CA ASP A 190 19.09 9.27 24.28
C ASP A 190 19.22 8.83 25.76
N PHE A 191 18.98 7.54 26.01
CA PHE A 191 19.50 6.78 27.16
C PHE A 191 19.86 5.35 26.73
#